data_AF-A0A961XRY7-F1
#
_entry.id   AF-A0A961XRY7-F1
#
_cell.length_a   1.000
_cell.length_b   1.000
_cell.length_c   1.000
_cell.angle_alpha   90.00
_cell.angle_beta   90.00
_cell.angle_gamma   90.00
#
_symmetry.space_group_name_H-M   'P 1'
#
loop_
_entity.id
_entity.type
_entity.pdbx_description
1 polymer ?
#
loop_
_entity_poly.entity_id
_entity_poly.type
_entity_poly.pdbx_seq_one_letter_code
_entity_poly.pdbx_strand_id
1 'polypeptide(L)' 'MGGKTITRVDLCEAVYQKVGLSRTESAELVEMVLDTICDRIVAGDSVKLSSFGSFLVRSKNERIGRNPKTGEEVPISS' A
#
# COMPACT_ATOMS: atom_id res chain seq x y z
N MET A 1 12.63 3.49 -19.72
CA MET A 1 13.21 4.29 -18.63
C MET A 1 12.51 3.89 -17.34
N GLY A 2 13.19 3.18 -16.44
CA GLY A 2 12.65 2.99 -15.09
C GLY A 2 12.77 4.32 -14.35
N GLY A 3 11.65 4.94 -14.02
CA GLY A 3 11.65 6.14 -13.17
C GLY A 3 12.21 5.81 -11.78
N LYS A 4 12.68 6.83 -11.04
CA LYS A 4 13.10 6.67 -9.65
C LYS A 4 11.95 6.04 -8.85
N THR A 5 12.21 4.90 -8.19
CA THR A 5 11.27 4.31 -7.25
C THR A 5 11.18 5.19 -6.00
N ILE A 6 9.98 5.64 -5.68
CA ILE A 6 9.72 6.41 -4.45
C ILE A 6 9.66 5.46 -3.27
N THR A 7 10.35 5.82 -2.19
CA THR A 7 10.44 5.04 -0.96
C THR A 7 9.79 5.77 0.21
N ARG A 8 9.63 5.09 1.36
CA ARG A 8 9.19 5.75 2.60
C ARG A 8 10.08 6.94 2.96
N VAL A 9 11.40 6.83 2.77
CA VAL A 9 12.35 7.92 3.08
C VAL A 9 12.02 9.18 2.27
N ASP A 10 11.66 9.03 0.99
CA ASP A 10 11.28 10.16 0.15
C ASP A 10 9.98 10.82 0.64
N LEU A 11 9.02 10.05 1.16
CA LEU A 11 7.78 10.58 1.75
C LEU A 11 8.06 11.32 3.06
N CYS A 12 8.90 10.76 3.94
CA CYS A 12 9.29 11.39 5.20
C CYS A 12 10.03 12.71 4.95
N GLU A 13 10.94 12.74 3.97
CA GLU A 13 11.66 13.96 3.58
C GLU A 13 10.67 15.00 3.03
N ALA A 14 9.68 14.62 2.24
CA ALA A 14 8.67 15.55 1.73
C ALA A 14 7.85 16.19 2.86
N VAL A 15 7.49 15.42 3.90
CA VAL A 15 6.81 15.94 5.10
C VAL A 15 7.74 16.86 5.89
N TYR A 16 8.98 16.44 6.15
CA TYR A 16 10.00 17.23 6.84
C TYR A 16 10.17 18.61 6.20
N GLN A 17 10.37 18.65 4.88
CA GLN A 17 10.59 19.89 4.12
C GLN A 17 9.37 20.83 4.11
N LYS A 18 8.16 20.29 4.25
CA LYS A 18 6.92 21.07 4.18
C LYS A 18 6.42 21.57 5.53
N VAL A 19 6.57 20.76 6.58
CA VAL A 19 5.96 21.00 7.89
C VAL A 19 6.99 21.53 8.90
N GLY A 20 8.29 21.34 8.66
CA GLY A 20 9.36 21.83 9.52
C GLY A 20 9.51 21.07 10.85
N LEU A 21 8.86 19.90 10.96
CA LEU A 21 9.04 18.96 12.07
C LEU A 21 10.44 18.33 12.03
N SER A 22 10.83 17.60 13.08
CA SER A 22 12.05 16.79 13.01
C SER A 22 11.90 15.63 12.01
N ARG A 23 13.03 15.09 11.55
CA ARG A 23 13.05 13.89 10.69
C ARG A 23 12.36 12.70 11.36
N THR A 24 12.51 12.57 12.68
CA THR A 24 11.89 11.49 13.46
C THR A 24 10.36 11.63 13.47
N GLU A 25 9.85 12.80 13.85
CA GLU A 25 8.40 13.06 13.86
C GLU A 25 7.79 12.92 12.45
N SER A 26 8.51 13.37 11.42
CA SER A 26 8.06 13.23 10.03
C SER A 26 7.94 11.76 9.62
N ALA A 27 8.86 10.90 10.07
CA ALA A 27 8.81 9.47 9.83
C ALA A 27 7.66 8.79 10.59
N GLU A 28 7.45 9.16 11.85
CA GLU A 28 6.35 8.66 12.67
C GLU A 28 4.98 9.00 12.07
N LEU A 29 4.81 10.22 11.53
CA LEU A 29 3.57 10.63 10.86
C LEU A 29 3.31 9.82 9.60
N VAL A 30 4.33 9.59 8.77
CA VAL A 30 4.18 8.79 7.56
C VAL A 30 3.81 7.36 7.91
N GLU A 31 4.47 6.76 8.90
CA GLU A 31 4.18 5.40 9.34
C GLU A 31 2.76 5.30 9.90
N MET A 32 2.35 6.23 10.78
CA MET A 32 0.99 6.29 11.32
C MET A 32 -0.09 6.30 10.23
N VAL A 33 0.12 7.07 9.16
CA VAL A 33 -0.83 7.14 8.02
C VAL A 33 -0.91 5.79 7.31
N LEU A 34 0.22 5.16 7.02
CA LEU A 34 0.27 3.86 6.34
C LEU A 34 -0.35 2.76 7.21
N ASP A 35 -0.03 2.72 8.49
CA ASP A 35 -0.58 1.76 9.46
C ASP A 35 -2.09 1.90 9.57
N THR A 36 -2.59 3.13 9.69
CA THR A 36 -4.03 3.39 9.76
C THR A 36 -4.74 2.85 8.51
N ILE A 37 -4.17 3.07 7.31
CA ILE A 37 -4.74 2.55 6.06
C ILE A 37 -4.75 1.02 6.09
N CYS A 38 -3.63 0.39 6.45
CA CYS A 38 -3.49 -1.07 6.53
C CYS A 38 -4.49 -1.67 7.51
N ASP A 39 -4.59 -1.13 8.73
CA ASP A 39 -5.47 -1.62 9.78
C ASP A 39 -6.93 -1.59 9.36
N ARG A 40 -7.36 -0.49 8.71
CA ARG A 40 -8.74 -0.39 8.19
C ARG A 40 -9.01 -1.42 7.10
N ILE A 41 -8.08 -1.60 6.17
CA ILE A 41 -8.22 -2.60 5.10
C ILE A 41 -8.28 -4.02 5.68
N VAL A 42 -7.45 -4.34 6.68
CA VAL A 42 -7.47 -5.65 7.37
C VAL A 42 -8.79 -5.88 8.10
N ALA A 43 -9.39 -4.83 8.68
CA ALA A 43 -10.71 -4.89 9.28
C ALA A 43 -11.85 -5.09 8.26
N GLY A 44 -11.55 -5.02 6.96
CA GLY A 44 -12.54 -5.12 5.88
C GLY A 44 -13.18 -3.79 5.49
N ASP A 45 -12.75 -2.68 6.10
CA ASP A 45 -13.27 -1.35 5.79
C ASP A 45 -12.72 -0.83 4.44
N SER A 46 -13.52 0.02 3.79
CA SER A 46 -13.03 0.79 2.64
C SER A 46 -12.37 2.08 3.10
N VAL A 47 -11.17 2.38 2.60
CA VAL A 47 -10.47 3.64 2.86
C VAL A 47 -10.54 4.54 1.64
N LYS A 48 -11.07 5.76 1.78
CA LYS A 48 -11.17 6.74 0.70
C LYS A 48 -10.35 7.98 1.02
N LEU A 49 -9.35 8.26 0.17
CA LEU A 49 -8.54 9.46 0.24
C LEU A 49 -8.93 10.37 -0.94
N SER A 50 -9.64 11.45 -0.63
CA SER A 50 -10.09 12.44 -1.63
C SER A 50 -8.92 12.96 -2.46
N SER A 51 -9.14 13.11 -3.77
CA SER A 51 -8.12 13.54 -4.74
C SER A 51 -6.90 12.62 -4.87
N PHE A 52 -6.93 11.42 -4.28
CA PHE A 52 -5.87 10.42 -4.41
C PHE A 52 -6.41 9.07 -4.91
N GLY A 53 -7.25 8.41 -4.13
CA GLY A 53 -7.69 7.06 -4.47
C GLY A 53 -8.58 6.42 -3.42
N SER A 54 -8.94 5.16 -3.67
CA SER A 54 -9.74 4.34 -2.76
C SER A 54 -9.17 2.94 -2.66
N PHE A 55 -9.07 2.45 -1.44
CA PHE A 55 -8.62 1.11 -1.10
C PHE A 55 -9.82 0.32 -0.59
N LEU A 56 -10.01 -0.87 -1.12
CA LEU A 56 -11.13 -1.74 -0.76
C LEU A 56 -10.72 -3.20 -0.95
N VAL A 57 -11.12 -4.04 0.01
CA VAL A 57 -10.94 -5.48 -0.09
C VAL A 57 -12.01 -6.04 -1.03
N ARG A 58 -11.60 -6.88 -1.98
CA ARG A 58 -12.53 -7.64 -2.82
C ARG A 58 -12.35 -9.12 -2.56
N SER A 59 -13.44 -9.78 -2.18
CA SER A 59 -13.53 -11.23 -2.22
C SER A 59 -13.46 -11.68 -3.68
N LYS A 60 -12.50 -12.54 -4.00
CA LYS A 60 -12.36 -13.14 -5.33
C LYS A 60 -12.74 -14.60 -5.24
N ASN A 61 -13.45 -15.11 -6.25
CA ASN A 61 -13.78 -16.53 -6.31
C ASN A 61 -12.52 -17.35 -6.64
N GLU A 62 -12.54 -18.62 -6.22
CA GLU A 62 -11.52 -19.59 -6.62
C GLU A 62 -11.44 -19.68 -8.15
N ARG A 63 -10.21 -19.80 -8.66
CA ARG A 63 -9.95 -19.95 -10.08
C ARG A 63 -8.70 -20.79 -10.32
N ILE A 64 -8.66 -21.49 -11.44
CA ILE A 64 -7.47 -22.23 -11.85
C ILE A 64 -6.43 -21.25 -12.40
N GLY A 65 -5.30 -21.16 -11.70
CA GLY A 65 -4.09 -20.49 -12.15
C GLY A 65 -3.13 -21.46 -12.85
N ARG A 66 -2.00 -20.94 -13.32
CA ARG A 66 -0.92 -21.74 -13.89
C ARG A 66 0.43 -21.29 -13.34
N ASN A 67 1.31 -22.23 -13.07
CA ASN A 67 2.70 -21.93 -12.74
C ASN A 67 3.35 -21.25 -13.96
N PRO A 68 3.81 -19.99 -13.87
CA PRO A 68 4.37 -19.29 -15.03
C PRO A 68 5.63 -19.95 -15.62
N LYS A 69 6.31 -20.80 -14.86
CA LYS A 69 7.55 -21.49 -15.30
C LYS A 69 7.27 -22.86 -15.93
N THR A 70 6.32 -23.63 -15.40
CA THR A 70 6.06 -25.02 -15.83
C THR A 70 4.77 -25.19 -16.63
N GLY A 71 3.84 -24.24 -16.54
CA GLY A 71 2.52 -24.29 -17.19
C GLY A 71 1.49 -25.15 -16.47
N GLU A 72 1.87 -25.85 -15.40
CA GLU A 72 0.99 -26.72 -14.62
C GLU A 72 -0.15 -25.93 -13.97
N GLU A 73 -1.34 -26.51 -13.98
CA GLU A 73 -2.55 -25.93 -13.41
C GLU A 73 -2.53 -26.03 -11.89
N VAL A 74 -2.74 -24.90 -11.21
CA VAL A 74 -2.75 -24.79 -9.74
C VAL A 74 -3.95 -23.97 -9.30
N PRO A 75 -4.79 -24.47 -8.39
CA PRO A 75 -5.92 -23.69 -7.87
C PRO A 75 -5.43 -22.47 -7.09
N ILE A 76 -6.07 -21.31 -7.32
CA ILE A 76 -5.87 -20.08 -6.56
C ILE A 76 -7.08 -19.95 -5.63
N SER A 77 -6.86 -20.20 -4.34
CA SER A 77 -7.87 -20.07 -3.30
C SER A 77 -8.37 -18.63 -3.17
N SER A 78 -9.65 -18.50 -2.85
CA SER A 78 -10.32 -17.27 -2.43
C SER A 78 -9.92 -16.84 -1.03
#